data_AF-A0A9R0IAE1-F1
#
_entry.id   AF-A0A9R0IAE1-F1
#
_cell.length_a   1.000
_cell.length_b   1.000
_cell.length_c   1.000
_cell.angle_alpha   90.00
_cell.angle_beta   90.00
_cell.angle_gamma   90.00
#
_symmetry.space_group_name_H-M   'P 1'
#
loop_
_entity.id
_entity.type
_entity.pdbx_description
1 polymer ?
#
loop_
_entity_poly.entity_id
_entity_poly.type
_entity_poly.pdbx_seq_one_letter_code
_entity_poly.pdbx_strand_id
1 'polypeptide(L)'
;MAMNHLCFADDLLMFCRGDLNSVKLMLEGFKVFSEATGLQVNPTKSSIYCCGMSSSIQTSIQQCSGFKLDFLPFRYLGVPISSKKLKASDCDMLVEKMVAKIKVWSSRHISFAGRMQLVNSVLMSICVYWGQIFLLPKRITQKITAICRSFLWFGTYDESRPGSVGWDQLCNHKDQGGLGFRNISLWNQAAVGKLAWAISENSITEALASTQWLTDPKYSIKNIYGGLCTQQPKVHWHRFVWNRFSVPKHRFTLWLALLDRLKTRVRLFKIGVGDDPSCAICGSVVETCSHLFFECTFSTDCLQLVLNWLGYTVTKTNLTQVFMWVRRYCKKEFRRKVIFTALAGLVYQIWKARNDVVWNHNVPTKQFILKTIQFDTRHRIQNLLGKTVRL
;
A
#
# COMPACT_ATOMS: atom_id res chain seq x y z
N MET A 1 5.94 4.87 47.98
CA MET A 1 6.56 4.18 46.82
C MET A 1 5.59 4.31 45.65
N ALA A 2 5.94 5.00 44.58
CA ALA A 2 5.06 5.10 43.41
C ALA A 2 5.19 3.82 42.58
N MET A 3 4.10 3.03 42.47
CA MET A 3 4.06 1.88 41.58
C MET A 3 3.85 2.35 40.14
N ASN A 4 4.85 2.10 39.30
CA ASN A 4 4.71 2.27 37.86
C ASN A 4 3.96 1.08 37.29
N HIS A 5 2.92 1.35 36.51
CA HIS A 5 2.11 0.31 35.87
C HIS A 5 1.66 0.78 34.48
N LEU A 6 1.42 -0.18 33.59
CA LEU A 6 0.80 0.02 32.28
C LEU A 6 -0.42 -0.89 32.21
N CYS A 7 -1.59 -0.31 31.94
CA CYS A 7 -2.84 -1.03 31.88
C CYS A 7 -3.52 -0.79 30.53
N PHE A 8 -3.99 -1.87 29.91
CA PHE A 8 -4.85 -1.81 28.74
C PHE A 8 -5.91 -2.92 28.85
N ALA A 9 -7.18 -2.53 29.10
CA ALA A 9 -8.25 -3.48 29.42
C ALA A 9 -7.83 -4.40 30.60
N ASP A 10 -7.73 -5.71 30.37
CA ASP A 10 -7.29 -6.72 31.33
C ASP A 10 -5.78 -6.98 31.32
N ASP A 11 -5.04 -6.47 30.32
CA ASP A 11 -3.59 -6.64 30.20
C ASP A 11 -2.84 -5.61 31.05
N LEU A 12 -2.39 -6.04 32.23
CA LEU A 12 -1.65 -5.22 33.20
C LEU A 12 -0.15 -5.61 33.27
N LEU A 13 0.72 -4.60 33.15
CA LEU A 13 2.14 -4.70 33.48
C LEU A 13 2.42 -3.85 34.71
N MET A 14 3.07 -4.45 35.70
CA MET A 14 3.49 -3.75 36.91
C MET A 14 5.01 -3.77 37.05
N PHE A 15 5.57 -2.65 37.47
CA PHE A 15 7.00 -2.46 37.61
C PHE A 15 7.33 -2.11 39.05
N CYS A 16 8.25 -2.86 39.64
CA CYS A 16 8.81 -2.58 40.96
C CYS A 16 10.33 -2.80 40.98
N ARG A 17 10.96 -2.42 42.07
CA ARG A 17 12.38 -2.70 42.31
C ARG A 17 12.56 -4.22 42.48
N GLY A 18 13.65 -4.75 41.94
CA GLY A 18 13.98 -6.19 41.95
C GLY A 18 14.45 -6.71 43.31
N ASP A 19 13.62 -6.57 44.34
CA ASP A 19 13.85 -7.08 45.69
C ASP A 19 12.58 -7.71 46.26
N LEU A 20 12.75 -8.60 47.25
CA LEU A 20 11.66 -9.39 47.80
C LEU A 20 10.57 -8.53 48.47
N ASN A 21 10.96 -7.43 49.12
CA ASN A 21 10.03 -6.58 49.86
C ASN A 21 9.11 -5.83 48.90
N SER A 22 9.69 -5.27 47.83
CA SER A 22 8.94 -4.59 46.77
C SER A 22 7.90 -5.51 46.11
N VAL A 23 8.28 -6.76 45.81
CA VAL A 23 7.36 -7.74 45.21
C VAL A 23 6.26 -8.15 46.18
N LYS A 24 6.57 -8.37 47.46
CA LYS A 24 5.56 -8.68 48.49
C LYS A 24 4.51 -7.59 48.62
N LEU A 25 4.94 -6.33 48.71
CA LEU A 25 4.03 -5.18 48.77
C LEU A 25 3.13 -5.08 47.53
N MET A 26 3.67 -5.39 46.34
CA MET A 26 2.87 -5.44 45.11
C MET A 26 1.79 -6.54 45.18
N LEU A 27 2.15 -7.74 45.64
CA LEU A 27 1.22 -8.86 45.77
C LEU A 27 0.15 -8.62 46.84
N GLU A 28 0.51 -7.97 47.95
CA GLU A 28 -0.46 -7.53 48.96
C GLU A 28 -1.47 -6.54 48.36
N GLY A 29 -1.00 -5.59 47.54
CA GLY A 29 -1.88 -4.67 46.80
C GLY A 29 -2.85 -5.41 45.88
N PHE A 30 -2.39 -6.44 45.17
CA PHE A 30 -3.27 -7.30 44.37
C PHE A 30 -4.30 -8.05 45.20
N LYS A 31 -3.91 -8.54 46.38
CA LYS A 31 -4.82 -9.25 47.28
C LYS A 31 -5.93 -8.32 47.77
N VAL A 32 -5.59 -7.11 48.22
CA VAL A 32 -6.57 -6.09 48.63
C VAL A 32 -7.52 -5.73 47.48
N PHE A 33 -6.97 -5.54 46.28
CA PHE A 33 -7.79 -5.29 45.08
C PHE A 33 -8.72 -6.45 44.76
N SER A 34 -8.22 -7.69 44.86
CA SER A 34 -8.99 -8.91 44.61
C SER A 34 -10.14 -9.07 45.61
N GLU A 35 -9.87 -8.82 46.89
CA GLU A 35 -10.87 -8.87 47.96
C GLU A 35 -11.94 -7.79 47.80
N ALA A 36 -11.56 -6.59 47.36
CA ALA A 36 -12.50 -5.48 47.16
C ALA A 36 -13.36 -5.62 45.89
N THR A 37 -12.82 -6.20 44.81
CA THR A 37 -13.49 -6.25 43.50
C THR A 37 -14.08 -7.62 43.15
N GLY A 38 -13.63 -8.68 43.83
CA GLY A 38 -13.93 -10.07 43.45
C GLY A 38 -13.17 -10.57 42.22
N LEU A 39 -12.31 -9.75 41.60
CA LEU A 39 -11.52 -10.15 40.43
C LEU A 39 -10.29 -10.96 40.86
N GLN A 40 -9.96 -12.02 40.11
CA GLN A 40 -8.78 -12.83 40.36
C GLN A 40 -7.79 -12.80 39.20
N VAL A 41 -6.50 -12.85 39.55
CA VAL A 41 -5.41 -12.95 38.59
C VAL A 41 -5.41 -14.33 37.95
N ASN A 42 -5.30 -14.41 36.62
CA ASN A 42 -5.17 -15.68 35.93
C ASN A 42 -3.71 -16.17 36.00
N PRO A 43 -3.37 -17.21 36.78
CA PRO A 43 -1.99 -17.63 36.99
C PRO A 43 -1.36 -18.22 35.73
N THR A 44 -2.17 -18.79 34.83
CA THR A 44 -1.68 -19.41 33.59
C THR A 44 -1.24 -18.38 32.54
N LYS A 45 -1.82 -17.18 32.59
CA LYS A 45 -1.49 -16.06 31.70
C LYS A 45 -0.48 -15.09 32.32
N SER A 46 -0.33 -15.11 33.65
CA SER A 46 0.53 -14.19 34.39
C SER A 46 1.94 -14.75 34.56
N SER A 47 2.94 -13.89 34.41
CA SER A 47 4.36 -14.28 34.50
C SER A 47 5.17 -13.16 35.15
N ILE A 48 6.25 -13.52 35.82
CA ILE A 48 7.23 -12.57 36.36
C ILE A 48 8.45 -12.54 35.46
N TYR A 49 8.90 -11.33 35.13
CA TYR A 49 10.10 -11.08 34.35
C TYR A 49 11.13 -10.36 35.23
N CYS A 50 12.26 -11.02 35.47
CA CYS A 50 13.34 -10.50 36.31
C CYS A 50 14.53 -10.07 35.44
N CYS A 51 15.13 -8.91 35.73
CA CYS A 51 16.30 -8.38 35.02
C CYS A 51 17.37 -7.96 36.03
N GLY A 52 18.63 -8.39 35.83
CA GLY A 52 19.77 -7.97 36.65
C GLY A 52 19.76 -8.50 38.10
N MET A 53 19.05 -9.60 38.36
CA MET A 53 18.91 -10.20 39.69
C MET A 53 19.63 -11.55 39.78
N SER A 54 20.15 -11.91 40.95
CA SER A 54 20.74 -13.23 41.20
C SER A 54 19.70 -14.34 41.15
N SER A 55 20.12 -15.55 40.79
CA SER A 55 19.23 -16.73 40.72
C SER A 55 18.56 -17.03 42.06
N SER A 56 19.26 -16.80 43.19
CA SER A 56 18.69 -16.98 44.54
C SER A 56 17.47 -16.09 44.78
N ILE A 57 17.55 -14.81 44.44
CA ILE A 57 16.44 -13.86 44.62
C ILE A 57 15.28 -14.19 43.67
N GLN A 58 15.59 -14.58 42.43
CA GLN A 58 14.58 -15.02 41.46
C GLN A 58 13.77 -16.21 41.98
N THR A 59 14.43 -17.23 42.54
CA THR A 59 13.76 -18.38 43.14
C THR A 59 12.89 -17.98 44.33
N SER A 60 13.36 -17.11 45.23
CA SER A 60 12.56 -16.62 46.35
C SER A 60 11.32 -15.85 45.90
N ILE A 61 11.43 -15.04 44.83
CA ILE A 61 10.29 -14.32 44.24
C ILE A 61 9.29 -15.28 43.59
N GLN A 62 9.77 -16.30 42.87
CA GLN A 62 8.90 -17.31 42.27
C GLN A 62 8.10 -18.06 43.35
N GLN A 63 8.75 -18.47 44.44
CA GLN A 63 8.10 -19.15 45.56
C GLN A 63 7.08 -18.26 46.26
N CYS A 64 7.40 -16.98 46.48
CA CYS A 64 6.51 -16.05 47.18
C CYS A 64 5.29 -15.62 46.34
N SER A 65 5.46 -15.50 45.02
CA SER A 65 4.41 -15.01 44.12
C SER A 65 3.49 -16.09 43.59
N GLY A 66 3.98 -17.33 43.44
CA GLY A 66 3.25 -18.41 42.77
C GLY A 66 3.13 -18.25 41.24
N PHE A 67 3.70 -17.19 40.65
CA PHE A 67 3.73 -17.00 39.20
C PHE A 67 4.97 -17.65 38.59
N LYS A 68 4.85 -18.10 37.34
CA LYS A 68 6.01 -18.62 36.60
C LYS A 68 7.00 -17.48 36.30
N LEU A 69 8.29 -17.80 36.38
CA LEU A 69 9.34 -16.95 35.82
C LEU A 69 9.42 -17.18 34.32
N ASP A 70 9.51 -16.09 33.56
CA ASP A 70 9.62 -16.12 32.10
C ASP A 70 10.68 -15.10 31.63
N PHE A 71 11.06 -15.16 30.36
CA PHE A 71 12.18 -14.41 29.80
C PHE A 71 11.72 -13.38 28.77
N LEU A 72 12.51 -12.30 28.64
CA LEU A 72 12.36 -11.36 27.53
C LEU A 72 12.94 -11.95 26.23
N PRO A 73 12.31 -11.70 25.06
CA PRO A 73 11.13 -10.87 24.88
C PRO A 73 9.80 -11.61 25.07
N PHE A 74 8.82 -10.94 25.67
CA PHE A 74 7.42 -11.41 25.69
C PHE A 74 6.53 -10.50 24.82
N ARG A 75 5.27 -10.89 24.59
CA ARG A 75 4.33 -10.09 23.79
C ARG A 75 3.37 -9.32 24.67
N TYR A 76 3.20 -8.05 24.36
CA TYR A 76 2.21 -7.17 24.97
C TYR A 76 1.51 -6.41 23.85
N LEU A 77 0.16 -6.42 23.82
CA LEU A 77 -0.64 -5.78 22.78
C LEU A 77 -0.26 -6.17 21.33
N GLY A 78 0.26 -7.39 21.16
CA GLY A 78 0.63 -7.92 19.84
C GLY A 78 1.98 -7.43 19.30
N VAL A 79 2.80 -6.77 20.12
CA VAL A 79 4.21 -6.43 19.83
C VAL A 79 5.16 -7.04 20.87
N PRO A 80 6.42 -7.33 20.49
CA PRO A 80 7.42 -7.85 21.43
C PRO A 80 7.96 -6.72 22.32
N ILE A 81 7.95 -6.94 23.63
CA ILE A 81 8.71 -6.14 24.59
C ILE A 81 10.06 -6.83 24.77
N SER A 82 11.14 -6.12 24.42
CA SER A 82 12.51 -6.63 24.47
C SER A 82 13.43 -5.65 25.18
N SER A 83 14.40 -6.17 25.93
CA SER A 83 15.50 -5.38 26.49
C SER A 83 16.60 -5.06 25.48
N LYS A 84 16.51 -5.63 24.26
CA LYS A 84 17.48 -5.47 23.17
C LYS A 84 16.81 -4.88 21.93
N LYS A 85 17.64 -4.39 20.99
CA LYS A 85 17.15 -3.99 19.67
C LYS A 85 16.37 -5.13 19.00
N LEU A 86 15.27 -4.77 18.35
CA LEU A 86 14.37 -5.71 17.69
C LEU A 86 15.11 -6.49 16.60
N LYS A 87 15.12 -7.82 16.69
CA LYS A 87 15.71 -8.68 15.67
C LYS A 87 14.71 -8.90 14.53
N ALA A 88 15.22 -9.35 13.37
CA ALA A 88 14.36 -9.72 12.26
C ALA A 88 13.40 -10.87 12.62
N SER A 89 13.88 -11.87 13.37
CA SER A 89 13.07 -12.99 13.87
C SER A 89 11.86 -12.53 14.70
N ASP A 90 12.03 -11.48 15.48
CA ASP A 90 10.96 -10.94 16.35
C ASP A 90 9.83 -10.33 15.52
N CYS A 91 10.12 -9.96 14.27
CA CYS A 91 9.17 -9.40 13.31
C CYS A 91 8.52 -10.46 12.40
N ASP A 92 8.87 -11.74 12.50
CA ASP A 92 8.33 -12.74 11.55
C ASP A 92 6.80 -12.86 11.67
N MET A 93 6.24 -12.71 12.88
CA MET A 93 4.78 -12.67 13.05
C MET A 93 4.12 -11.53 12.26
N LEU A 94 4.75 -10.36 12.18
CA LEU A 94 4.23 -9.25 11.38
C LEU A 94 4.06 -9.69 9.91
N VAL A 95 5.09 -10.36 9.39
CA VAL A 95 5.11 -10.87 8.03
C VAL A 95 4.11 -12.01 7.84
N GLU A 96 4.04 -12.95 8.78
CA GLU A 96 3.07 -14.06 8.77
C GLU A 96 1.64 -13.56 8.74
N LYS A 97 1.29 -12.53 9.52
CA LYS A 97 -0.04 -11.90 9.49
C LYS A 97 -0.39 -11.36 8.10
N MET A 98 0.57 -10.73 7.42
CA MET A 98 0.37 -10.24 6.05
C MET A 98 0.18 -11.40 5.07
N VAL A 99 1.03 -12.43 5.15
CA VAL A 99 0.95 -13.62 4.29
C VAL A 99 -0.36 -14.36 4.50
N ALA A 100 -0.83 -14.52 5.74
CA ALA A 100 -2.11 -15.15 6.04
C ALA A 100 -3.28 -14.42 5.38
N LYS A 101 -3.31 -13.08 5.43
CA LYS A 101 -4.32 -12.28 4.72
C LYS A 101 -4.24 -12.47 3.21
N ILE A 102 -3.03 -12.47 2.64
CA ILE A 102 -2.82 -12.67 1.21
C ILE A 102 -3.30 -14.06 0.78
N LYS A 103 -2.95 -15.13 1.50
CA LYS A 103 -3.41 -16.50 1.17
C LYS A 103 -4.94 -16.60 1.06
N VAL A 104 -5.68 -15.94 1.95
CA VAL A 104 -7.16 -15.87 1.90
C VAL A 104 -7.67 -15.07 0.70
N TRP A 105 -6.92 -14.06 0.25
CA TRP A 105 -7.29 -13.24 -0.90
C TRP A 105 -6.87 -13.85 -2.22
N SER A 106 -5.77 -14.60 -2.27
CA SER A 106 -5.25 -15.28 -3.44
C SER A 106 -6.21 -16.34 -3.98
N SER A 107 -7.03 -16.95 -3.12
CA SER A 107 -8.10 -17.87 -3.54
C SER A 107 -9.26 -17.17 -4.24
N ARG A 108 -9.30 -15.84 -4.23
CA ARG A 108 -10.34 -15.02 -4.87
C ARG A 108 -9.73 -14.39 -6.12
N HIS A 109 -10.46 -14.37 -7.24
CA HIS A 109 -10.04 -13.62 -8.42
C HIS A 109 -10.17 -12.10 -8.21
N ILE A 110 -9.20 -11.51 -7.52
CA ILE A 110 -9.19 -10.08 -7.20
C ILE A 110 -8.52 -9.30 -8.32
N SER A 111 -9.23 -8.31 -8.84
CA SER A 111 -8.69 -7.37 -9.82
C SER A 111 -7.47 -6.61 -9.28
N PHE A 112 -6.57 -6.16 -10.15
CA PHE A 112 -5.43 -5.34 -9.75
C PHE A 112 -5.84 -4.13 -8.88
N ALA A 113 -6.91 -3.43 -9.28
CA ALA A 113 -7.41 -2.29 -8.53
C ALA A 113 -7.86 -2.67 -7.11
N GLY A 114 -8.42 -3.87 -6.93
CA GLY A 114 -8.73 -4.44 -5.63
C GLY A 114 -7.48 -4.77 -4.82
N ARG A 115 -6.46 -5.39 -5.43
CA ARG A 115 -5.18 -5.69 -4.77
C ARG A 115 -4.47 -4.41 -4.32
N MET A 116 -4.43 -3.38 -5.16
CA MET A 116 -3.90 -2.06 -4.81
C MET A 116 -4.60 -1.44 -3.60
N GLN A 117 -5.93 -1.58 -3.52
CA GLN A 117 -6.70 -1.11 -2.37
C GLN A 117 -6.34 -1.88 -1.10
N LEU A 118 -6.31 -3.21 -1.17
CA LEU A 118 -5.97 -4.09 -0.03
C LEU A 118 -4.55 -3.86 0.49
N VAL A 119 -3.59 -3.61 -0.40
CA VAL A 119 -2.23 -3.20 -0.03
C VAL A 119 -2.28 -1.93 0.83
N ASN A 120 -2.96 -0.89 0.34
CA ASN A 120 -3.02 0.41 1.01
C ASN A 120 -3.82 0.41 2.32
N SER A 121 -4.98 -0.25 2.36
CA SER A 121 -5.89 -0.17 3.50
C SER A 121 -5.65 -1.24 4.56
N VAL A 122 -5.08 -2.39 4.18
CA VAL A 122 -4.91 -3.54 5.09
C VAL A 122 -3.44 -3.88 5.30
N LEU A 123 -2.68 -4.18 4.23
CA LEU A 123 -1.30 -4.64 4.42
C LEU A 123 -0.41 -3.55 5.02
N MET A 124 -0.56 -2.32 4.53
CA MET A 124 0.18 -1.17 5.07
C MET A 124 -0.23 -0.85 6.52
N SER A 125 -1.50 -1.00 6.90
CA SER A 125 -1.95 -0.68 8.26
C SER A 125 -1.40 -1.66 9.31
N ILE A 126 -1.24 -2.95 8.94
CA ILE A 126 -0.57 -3.94 9.80
C ILE A 126 0.87 -3.51 10.10
N CYS A 127 1.59 -3.00 9.09
CA CYS A 127 2.99 -2.55 9.25
C CYS A 127 3.11 -1.24 10.03
N VAL A 128 2.15 -0.34 9.86
CA VAL A 128 2.11 0.99 10.50
C VAL A 128 2.12 0.88 12.01
N TYR A 129 1.38 -0.07 12.60
CA TYR A 129 1.34 -0.25 14.05
C TYR A 129 2.72 -0.55 14.64
N TRP A 130 3.43 -1.53 14.07
CA TRP A 130 4.79 -1.87 14.50
C TRP A 130 5.78 -0.75 14.19
N GLY A 131 5.64 -0.13 13.01
CA GLY A 131 6.52 0.94 12.55
C GLY A 131 6.37 2.26 13.31
N GLN A 132 5.37 2.42 14.17
CA GLN A 132 5.28 3.55 15.10
C GLN A 132 6.09 3.34 16.37
N ILE A 133 6.33 2.09 16.74
CA ILE A 133 6.92 1.72 18.04
C ILE A 133 8.41 1.38 17.86
N PHE A 134 8.77 0.67 16.78
CA PHE A 134 10.12 0.19 16.56
C PHE A 134 10.69 0.65 15.23
N LEU A 135 12.01 0.88 15.19
CA LEU A 135 12.74 0.90 13.93
C LEU A 135 12.80 -0.53 13.39
N LEU A 136 12.12 -0.78 12.28
CA LEU A 136 12.02 -2.09 11.66
C LEU A 136 13.36 -2.45 11.00
N PRO A 137 13.90 -3.66 11.23
CA PRO A 137 15.11 -4.11 10.56
C PRO A 137 14.98 -4.01 9.03
N LYS A 138 16.04 -3.57 8.34
CA LYS A 138 16.05 -3.41 6.87
C LYS A 138 15.57 -4.67 6.15
N ARG A 139 16.03 -5.85 6.59
CA ARG A 139 15.61 -7.16 6.08
C ARG A 139 14.08 -7.35 6.11
N ILE A 140 13.41 -6.86 7.16
CA ILE A 140 11.95 -6.96 7.32
C ILE A 140 11.24 -5.98 6.39
N THR A 141 11.69 -4.73 6.30
CA THR A 141 11.12 -3.75 5.36
C THR A 141 11.23 -4.22 3.90
N GLN A 142 12.32 -4.89 3.54
CA GLN A 142 12.52 -5.52 2.24
C GLN A 142 11.59 -6.73 2.03
N LYS A 143 11.44 -7.60 3.03
CA LYS A 143 10.52 -8.75 2.99
C LYS A 143 9.07 -8.30 2.82
N ILE A 144 8.63 -7.27 3.56
CA ILE A 144 7.31 -6.67 3.41
C ILE A 144 7.10 -6.09 2.01
N THR A 145 8.09 -5.35 1.51
CA THR A 145 8.06 -4.78 0.16
C THR A 145 7.93 -5.87 -0.90
N ALA A 146 8.70 -6.96 -0.78
CA ALA A 146 8.64 -8.09 -1.69
C ALA A 146 7.24 -8.76 -1.69
N ILE A 147 6.65 -8.96 -0.52
CA ILE A 147 5.31 -9.55 -0.38
C ILE A 147 4.24 -8.63 -0.98
N CYS A 148 4.26 -7.34 -0.67
CA CYS A 148 3.30 -6.38 -1.22
C CYS A 148 3.43 -6.27 -2.75
N ARG A 149 4.66 -6.30 -3.27
CA ARG A 149 4.95 -6.31 -4.71
C ARG A 149 4.43 -7.58 -5.39
N SER A 150 4.73 -8.75 -4.81
CA SER A 150 4.26 -10.04 -5.29
C SER A 150 2.73 -10.05 -5.36
N PHE A 151 2.08 -9.63 -4.28
CA PHE A 151 0.62 -9.64 -4.20
C PHE A 151 0.01 -8.66 -5.19
N LEU A 152 0.55 -7.45 -5.31
CA LEU A 152 0.05 -6.44 -6.23
C LEU A 152 0.05 -6.92 -7.68
N TRP A 153 1.13 -7.56 -8.14
CA TRP A 153 1.33 -7.92 -9.55
C TRP A 153 0.81 -9.31 -9.89
N PHE A 154 0.99 -10.28 -9.01
CA PHE A 154 0.74 -11.69 -9.29
C PHE A 154 -0.37 -12.28 -8.43
N GLY A 155 -0.76 -11.61 -7.35
CA GLY A 155 -1.84 -12.07 -6.48
C GLY A 155 -1.41 -13.17 -5.52
N THR A 156 -0.12 -13.42 -5.41
CA THR A 156 0.53 -14.38 -4.50
C THR A 156 1.51 -13.63 -3.59
N TYR A 157 2.10 -14.27 -2.58
CA TYR A 157 3.01 -13.60 -1.63
C TYR A 157 4.50 -13.88 -1.90
N ASP A 158 4.80 -14.91 -2.68
CA ASP A 158 6.10 -15.56 -2.85
C ASP A 158 6.65 -15.47 -4.29
N GLU A 159 6.09 -14.61 -5.12
CA GLU A 159 6.55 -14.44 -6.49
C GLU A 159 7.85 -13.61 -6.57
N SER A 160 8.86 -14.20 -7.19
CA SER A 160 10.16 -13.53 -7.41
C SER A 160 10.16 -12.65 -8.67
N ARG A 161 9.35 -12.98 -9.70
CA ARG A 161 9.30 -12.25 -10.98
C ARG A 161 9.17 -10.74 -10.80
N PRO A 162 9.87 -9.91 -11.60
CA PRO A 162 9.74 -8.46 -11.53
C PRO A 162 8.31 -8.03 -11.93
N GLY A 163 7.80 -7.02 -11.21
CA GLY A 163 6.52 -6.40 -11.57
C GLY A 163 6.70 -5.44 -12.76
N SER A 164 5.60 -4.99 -13.36
CA SER A 164 5.67 -4.03 -14.47
C SER A 164 6.27 -2.68 -14.07
N VAL A 165 6.13 -2.28 -12.81
CA VAL A 165 6.69 -1.03 -12.27
C VAL A 165 7.39 -1.34 -10.95
N GLY A 166 8.60 -0.78 -10.77
CA GLY A 166 9.41 -0.97 -9.57
C GLY A 166 8.75 -0.38 -8.32
N TRP A 167 8.97 -0.98 -7.15
CA TRP A 167 8.25 -0.60 -5.93
C TRP A 167 8.46 0.86 -5.52
N ASP A 168 9.69 1.37 -5.64
CA ASP A 168 9.99 2.77 -5.32
C ASP A 168 9.22 3.74 -6.22
N GLN A 169 9.04 3.41 -7.50
CA GLN A 169 8.20 4.19 -8.41
C GLN A 169 6.72 4.13 -8.04
N LEU A 170 6.25 3.00 -7.50
CA LEU A 170 4.87 2.87 -7.02
C LEU A 170 4.62 3.70 -5.76
N CYS A 171 5.65 3.93 -4.94
CA CYS A 171 5.57 4.77 -3.75
C CYS A 171 5.40 6.25 -4.07
N ASN A 172 5.84 6.71 -5.25
CA ASN A 172 5.64 8.09 -5.69
C ASN A 172 4.14 8.46 -5.73
N HIS A 173 3.85 9.75 -5.56
CA HIS A 173 2.48 10.22 -5.67
C HIS A 173 1.91 10.00 -7.08
N LYS A 174 0.57 9.95 -7.16
CA LYS A 174 -0.14 9.77 -8.43
C LYS A 174 0.12 10.88 -9.44
N ASP A 175 0.37 12.10 -8.96
CA ASP A 175 0.78 13.24 -9.79
C ASP A 175 2.23 13.17 -10.26
N GLN A 176 3.02 12.25 -9.71
CA GLN A 176 4.39 11.91 -10.10
C GLN A 176 4.46 10.56 -10.85
N GLY A 177 3.31 10.01 -11.24
CA GLY A 177 3.21 8.77 -12.01
C GLY A 177 3.21 7.47 -11.21
N GLY A 178 3.29 7.53 -9.87
CA GLY A 178 3.18 6.37 -8.99
C GLY A 178 1.75 6.01 -8.59
N LEU A 179 1.61 5.15 -7.58
CA LEU A 179 0.32 4.75 -6.99
C LEU A 179 0.09 5.36 -5.60
N GLY A 180 1.10 6.01 -5.02
CA GLY A 180 1.07 6.61 -3.69
C GLY A 180 1.18 5.60 -2.55
N PHE A 181 1.87 4.47 -2.77
CA PHE A 181 2.17 3.55 -1.67
C PHE A 181 3.14 4.19 -0.68
N ARG A 182 3.03 3.81 0.60
CA ARG A 182 4.00 4.25 1.60
C ARG A 182 5.30 3.47 1.41
N ASN A 183 6.42 4.18 1.31
CA ASN A 183 7.73 3.55 1.52
C ASN A 183 7.88 3.28 3.01
N ILE A 184 7.83 1.99 3.39
CA ILE A 184 7.77 1.58 4.80
C ILE A 184 9.03 2.01 5.55
N SER A 185 10.20 1.99 4.89
CA SER A 185 11.46 2.37 5.54
C SER A 185 11.45 3.86 5.90
N LEU A 186 11.13 4.73 4.94
CA LEU A 186 11.06 6.18 5.18
C LEU A 186 9.93 6.54 6.14
N TRP A 187 8.78 5.87 6.02
CA TRP A 187 7.63 6.11 6.89
C TRP A 187 7.92 5.67 8.33
N ASN A 188 8.60 4.55 8.52
CA ASN A 188 9.01 4.06 9.84
C ASN A 188 9.99 5.01 10.53
N GLN A 189 10.97 5.54 9.80
CA GLN A 189 11.87 6.58 10.33
C GLN A 189 11.08 7.81 10.79
N ALA A 190 10.19 8.33 9.94
CA ALA A 190 9.34 9.47 10.29
C ALA A 190 8.40 9.18 11.46
N ALA A 191 7.91 7.95 11.60
CA ALA A 191 7.00 7.58 12.67
C ALA A 191 7.71 7.45 14.02
N VAL A 192 8.86 6.77 14.07
CA VAL A 192 9.67 6.66 15.30
C VAL A 192 10.25 8.01 15.71
N GLY A 193 10.59 8.89 14.76
CA GLY A 193 11.02 10.26 15.07
C GLY A 193 9.99 11.04 15.90
N LYS A 194 8.69 10.72 15.79
CA LYS A 194 7.65 11.31 16.66
C LYS A 194 7.83 10.92 18.12
N LEU A 195 8.23 9.68 18.40
CA LEU A 195 8.52 9.23 19.77
C LEU A 195 9.76 9.95 20.31
N ALA A 196 10.82 10.06 19.50
CA ALA A 196 12.02 10.80 19.87
C ALA A 196 11.69 12.27 20.20
N TRP A 197 10.87 12.91 19.35
CA TRP A 197 10.36 14.26 19.60
C TRP A 197 9.59 14.38 20.93
N ALA A 198 8.65 13.46 21.19
CA ALA A 198 7.84 13.48 22.40
C ALA A 198 8.68 13.25 23.67
N ILE A 199 9.78 12.49 23.58
CA ILE A 199 10.73 12.31 24.68
C ILE A 199 11.53 13.60 24.89
N SER A 200 11.98 14.26 23.81
CA SER A 200 12.72 15.52 23.93
C SER A 200 11.91 16.66 24.53
N GLU A 201 10.60 16.77 24.22
CA GLU A 201 9.71 17.78 24.81
C GLU A 201 9.43 17.54 26.30
N ASN A 202 9.48 16.28 26.76
CA ASN A 202 9.21 15.91 28.15
C ASN A 202 10.46 15.88 29.06
N SER A 203 11.59 16.43 28.60
CA SER A 203 12.88 16.58 29.30
C SER A 203 13.81 15.35 29.32
N ILE A 204 14.76 15.25 28.37
CA ILE A 204 16.18 14.90 28.59
C ILE A 204 17.01 15.62 27.51
N THR A 205 17.82 16.58 27.94
CA THR A 205 18.91 17.20 27.16
C THR A 205 19.97 16.15 26.79
N GLU A 206 20.51 16.28 25.58
CA GLU A 206 21.73 15.61 25.08
C GLU A 206 21.69 14.10 24.81
N ALA A 207 20.96 13.67 23.78
CA ALA A 207 21.42 12.58 22.91
C ALA A 207 20.56 12.51 21.65
N LEU A 208 21.11 12.95 20.51
CA LEU A 208 20.83 12.57 19.12
C LEU A 208 21.21 13.75 18.21
N ALA A 209 22.50 13.90 17.94
CA ALA A 209 23.02 14.93 17.06
C ALA A 209 22.65 14.61 15.59
N SER A 210 21.66 15.35 15.07
CA SER A 210 21.40 15.66 13.65
C SER A 210 19.95 16.18 13.53
N THR A 211 19.69 17.40 14.00
CA THR A 211 18.32 17.80 14.36
C THR A 211 17.93 19.18 13.83
N GLN A 212 17.91 19.29 12.50
CA GLN A 212 17.19 20.38 11.82
C GLN A 212 15.65 20.25 11.95
N TRP A 213 15.16 19.10 12.48
CA TRP A 213 13.75 18.80 12.71
C TRP A 213 13.31 18.93 14.17
N LEU A 214 14.22 19.20 15.13
CA LEU A 214 13.88 19.41 16.56
C LEU A 214 13.36 20.84 16.87
N THR A 215 13.32 21.72 15.87
CA THR A 215 12.95 23.14 16.07
C THR A 215 11.54 23.49 15.59
N ASP A 216 10.78 22.54 15.04
CA ASP A 216 9.44 22.77 14.48
C ASP A 216 8.39 22.72 15.62
N PRO A 217 7.51 23.72 15.83
CA PRO A 217 6.59 23.76 16.99
C PRO A 217 5.63 22.56 17.11
N LYS A 218 5.53 21.70 16.09
CA LYS A 218 4.72 20.48 16.13
C LYS A 218 5.25 19.40 15.19
N TYR A 219 5.64 18.25 15.75
CA TYR A 219 6.06 17.11 14.94
C TYR A 219 4.92 16.53 14.09
N SER A 220 5.10 16.49 12.78
CA SER A 220 4.18 15.89 11.82
C SER A 220 4.85 14.76 11.03
N ILE A 221 4.45 13.51 11.29
CA ILE A 221 4.92 12.33 10.54
C ILE A 221 4.73 12.55 9.03
N LYS A 222 3.64 13.19 8.62
CA LYS A 222 3.34 13.48 7.21
C LYS A 222 4.39 14.41 6.59
N ASN A 223 4.77 15.48 7.28
CA ASN A 223 5.72 16.47 6.77
C ASN A 223 7.12 15.87 6.71
N ILE A 224 7.56 15.22 7.78
CA ILE A 224 8.87 14.55 7.84
C ILE A 224 8.96 13.47 6.76
N TYR A 225 7.96 12.59 6.65
CA TYR A 225 7.91 11.58 5.58
C TYR A 225 7.97 12.23 4.19
N GLY A 226 7.23 13.32 3.97
CA GLY A 226 7.25 14.06 2.71
C GLY A 226 8.61 14.66 2.37
N GLY A 227 9.37 15.12 3.37
CA GLY A 227 10.74 15.61 3.23
C GLY A 227 11.77 14.50 2.98
N LEU A 228 11.54 13.30 3.54
CA LEU A 228 12.38 12.12 3.30
C LEU A 228 12.16 11.50 1.91
N CYS A 229 11.00 11.72 1.32
CA CYS A 229 10.68 11.19 -0.01
C CYS A 229 11.34 12.01 -1.11
N THR A 230 11.99 11.35 -2.06
CA THR A 230 12.51 11.99 -3.27
C THR A 230 11.35 12.59 -4.07
N GLN A 231 11.37 13.91 -4.27
CA GLN A 231 10.37 14.58 -5.10
C GLN A 231 10.66 14.30 -6.58
N GLN A 232 9.64 13.82 -7.28
CA GLN A 232 9.68 13.58 -8.73
C GLN A 232 8.89 14.67 -9.47
N PRO A 233 9.23 14.96 -10.74
CA PRO A 233 8.49 15.94 -11.52
C PRO A 233 7.05 15.49 -11.73
N LYS A 234 6.12 16.46 -11.73
CA LYS A 234 4.70 16.17 -11.93
C LYS A 234 4.43 15.76 -13.37
N VAL A 235 3.78 14.62 -13.56
CA VAL A 235 3.35 14.15 -14.87
C VAL A 235 2.09 14.89 -15.33
N HIS A 236 2.09 15.30 -16.59
CA HIS A 236 0.98 16.09 -17.16
C HIS A 236 -0.33 15.30 -17.29
N TRP A 237 -0.26 13.97 -17.30
CA TRP A 237 -1.39 13.07 -17.54
C TRP A 237 -2.10 12.56 -16.27
N HIS A 238 -1.63 12.87 -15.06
CA HIS A 238 -2.15 12.26 -13.83
C HIS A 238 -3.65 12.49 -13.62
N ARG A 239 -4.16 13.70 -13.88
CA ARG A 239 -5.60 14.03 -13.74
C ARG A 239 -6.47 13.28 -14.72
N PHE A 240 -5.91 12.96 -15.88
CA PHE A 240 -6.58 12.20 -16.91
C PHE A 240 -6.71 10.73 -16.50
N VAL A 241 -5.58 10.10 -16.15
CA VAL A 241 -5.56 8.70 -15.70
C VAL A 241 -6.41 8.49 -14.46
N TRP A 242 -6.23 9.32 -13.43
CA TRP A 242 -6.86 9.13 -12.13
C TRP A 242 -8.25 9.77 -12.02
N ASN A 243 -8.93 9.95 -13.14
CA ASN A 243 -10.30 10.41 -13.20
C ASN A 243 -11.27 9.41 -12.53
N ARG A 244 -12.07 9.90 -11.56
CA ARG A 244 -13.02 9.06 -10.80
C ARG A 244 -14.11 8.43 -11.68
N PHE A 245 -14.47 9.09 -12.78
CA PHE A 245 -15.47 8.60 -13.73
C PHE A 245 -14.95 7.41 -14.53
N SER A 246 -13.63 7.23 -14.63
CA SER A 246 -13.06 6.09 -15.34
C SER A 246 -13.22 4.80 -14.53
N VAL A 247 -13.59 3.72 -15.22
CA VAL A 247 -13.67 2.38 -14.61
C VAL A 247 -12.29 1.99 -14.09
N PRO A 248 -12.16 1.40 -12.87
CA PRO A 248 -10.86 1.13 -12.27
C PRO A 248 -9.86 0.34 -13.12
N LYS A 249 -10.32 -0.63 -13.90
CA LYS A 249 -9.48 -1.41 -14.84
C LYS A 249 -9.00 -0.58 -16.04
N HIS A 250 -9.82 0.38 -16.51
CA HIS A 250 -9.48 1.26 -17.65
C HIS A 250 -8.35 2.22 -17.27
N ARG A 251 -8.49 2.93 -16.15
CA ARG A 251 -7.44 3.83 -15.64
C ARG A 251 -6.13 3.09 -15.37
N PHE A 252 -6.19 1.85 -14.89
CA PHE A 252 -5.00 1.06 -14.61
C PHE A 252 -4.26 0.65 -15.88
N THR A 253 -4.99 0.18 -16.89
CA THR A 253 -4.42 -0.19 -18.19
C THR A 253 -3.83 1.03 -18.88
N LEU A 254 -4.55 2.16 -18.83
CA LEU A 254 -4.07 3.43 -19.35
C LEU A 254 -2.81 3.93 -18.63
N TRP A 255 -2.75 3.81 -17.30
CA TRP A 255 -1.56 4.14 -16.51
C TRP A 255 -0.34 3.33 -16.96
N LEU A 256 -0.49 2.01 -17.14
CA LEU A 256 0.57 1.17 -17.68
C LEU A 256 0.94 1.53 -19.13
N ALA A 257 -0.02 1.92 -19.97
CA ALA A 257 0.25 2.35 -21.33
C ALA A 257 1.11 3.62 -21.35
N LEU A 258 0.78 4.62 -20.53
CA LEU A 258 1.50 5.90 -20.45
C LEU A 258 2.90 5.78 -19.83
N LEU A 259 3.12 4.77 -18.98
CA LEU A 259 4.47 4.45 -18.49
C LEU A 259 5.28 3.59 -19.47
N ASP A 260 4.70 3.22 -20.62
CA ASP A 260 5.20 2.18 -21.50
C ASP A 260 5.57 0.94 -20.66
N ARG A 261 4.59 0.29 -20.05
CA ARG A 261 4.77 -0.90 -19.18
C ARG A 261 3.80 -2.04 -19.49
N LEU A 262 3.00 -1.90 -20.54
CA LEU A 262 2.20 -3.00 -21.08
C LEU A 262 3.09 -4.00 -21.84
N LYS A 263 2.65 -5.26 -21.88
CA LYS A 263 3.35 -6.35 -22.61
C LYS A 263 3.01 -6.33 -24.10
N THR A 264 3.58 -5.37 -24.84
CA THR A 264 3.46 -5.28 -26.30
C THR A 264 4.29 -6.38 -26.99
N ARG A 265 4.03 -6.69 -28.27
CA ARG A 265 4.78 -7.75 -28.97
C ARG A 265 6.27 -7.48 -29.02
N VAL A 266 6.69 -6.23 -29.22
CA VAL A 266 8.12 -5.86 -29.12
C VAL A 266 8.76 -6.28 -27.80
N ARG A 267 8.04 -6.06 -26.69
CA ARG A 267 8.56 -6.41 -25.35
C ARG A 267 8.59 -7.91 -25.14
N LEU A 268 7.59 -8.62 -25.63
CA LEU A 268 7.50 -10.08 -25.55
C LEU A 268 8.60 -10.73 -26.41
N PHE A 269 8.77 -10.26 -27.65
CA PHE A 269 9.84 -10.69 -28.55
C PHE A 269 11.22 -10.51 -27.91
N LYS A 270 11.48 -9.34 -27.30
CA LYS A 270 12.75 -9.07 -26.58
C LYS A 270 13.04 -10.01 -25.42
N ILE A 271 12.03 -10.63 -24.81
CA ILE A 271 12.19 -11.60 -23.71
C ILE A 271 12.05 -13.05 -24.20
N GLY A 272 12.13 -13.28 -25.52
CA GLY A 272 12.03 -14.62 -26.12
C GLY A 272 10.63 -15.22 -26.12
N VAL A 273 9.59 -14.39 -26.03
CA VAL A 273 8.19 -14.83 -26.06
C VAL A 273 7.55 -14.41 -27.39
N GLY A 274 7.43 -15.38 -28.31
CA GLY A 274 6.84 -15.22 -29.64
C GLY A 274 7.85 -14.88 -30.73
N ASP A 275 7.52 -15.21 -31.98
CA ASP A 275 8.47 -15.17 -33.12
C ASP A 275 8.36 -13.89 -33.97
N ASP A 276 7.29 -13.11 -33.80
CA ASP A 276 6.99 -11.93 -34.63
C ASP A 276 6.63 -10.70 -33.77
N PRO A 277 7.40 -9.59 -33.87
CA PRO A 277 7.11 -8.34 -33.17
C PRO A 277 6.00 -7.50 -33.83
N SER A 278 5.44 -7.91 -34.97
CA SER A 278 4.41 -7.16 -35.70
C SER A 278 3.10 -7.06 -34.92
N CYS A 279 2.36 -5.98 -35.16
CA CYS A 279 1.09 -5.68 -34.52
C CYS A 279 0.09 -6.81 -34.75
N ALA A 280 -0.44 -7.35 -33.66
CA ALA A 280 -1.42 -8.43 -33.75
C ALA A 280 -2.70 -8.01 -34.50
N ILE A 281 -3.02 -6.71 -34.53
CA ILE A 281 -4.24 -6.20 -35.15
C ILE A 281 -4.04 -5.87 -36.64
N CYS A 282 -3.04 -5.06 -36.99
CA CYS A 282 -2.87 -4.60 -38.37
C CYS A 282 -1.86 -5.43 -39.19
N GLY A 283 -1.03 -6.24 -38.55
CA GLY A 283 0.00 -7.08 -39.19
C GLY A 283 1.12 -6.33 -39.92
N SER A 284 1.05 -5.00 -40.04
CA SER A 284 1.88 -4.24 -40.98
C SER A 284 3.09 -3.54 -40.35
N VAL A 285 3.04 -3.29 -39.03
CA VAL A 285 4.03 -2.50 -38.31
C VAL A 285 4.34 -3.16 -36.98
N VAL A 286 5.57 -2.98 -36.50
CA VAL A 286 6.04 -3.44 -35.18
C VAL A 286 5.17 -2.90 -34.03
N GLU A 287 4.73 -3.77 -33.12
CA GLU A 287 3.81 -3.43 -32.03
C GLU A 287 4.51 -2.75 -30.84
N THR A 288 4.63 -1.43 -30.90
CA THR A 288 4.98 -0.58 -29.74
C THR A 288 3.71 -0.07 -29.03
N CYS A 289 3.83 0.49 -27.82
CA CYS A 289 2.70 1.18 -27.18
C CYS A 289 2.24 2.37 -28.03
N SER A 290 3.18 3.11 -28.64
CA SER A 290 2.91 4.20 -29.59
C SER A 290 2.08 3.69 -30.77
N HIS A 291 2.54 2.61 -31.42
CA HIS A 291 1.80 2.05 -32.54
C HIS A 291 0.41 1.57 -32.13
N LEU A 292 0.33 0.70 -31.12
CA LEU A 292 -0.92 0.05 -30.72
C LEU A 292 -2.02 1.05 -30.34
N PHE A 293 -1.72 2.12 -29.62
CA PHE A 293 -2.74 3.05 -29.13
C PHE A 293 -2.84 4.37 -29.90
N PHE A 294 -1.81 4.76 -30.66
CA PHE A 294 -1.69 6.10 -31.22
C PHE A 294 -1.55 6.15 -32.74
N GLU A 295 -1.11 5.07 -33.40
CA GLU A 295 -0.79 5.09 -34.84
C GLU A 295 -1.47 3.98 -35.66
N CYS A 296 -1.84 2.86 -35.02
CA CYS A 296 -2.50 1.74 -35.68
C CYS A 296 -3.83 2.18 -36.30
N THR A 297 -4.05 1.83 -37.58
CA THR A 297 -5.25 2.20 -38.36
C THR A 297 -6.54 1.79 -37.65
N PHE A 298 -6.57 0.58 -37.09
CA PHE A 298 -7.71 0.12 -36.30
C PHE A 298 -8.00 1.03 -35.09
N SER A 299 -6.95 1.40 -34.36
CA SER A 299 -7.04 2.24 -33.17
C SER A 299 -7.44 3.68 -33.50
N THR A 300 -6.91 4.26 -34.58
CA THR A 300 -7.28 5.59 -35.05
C THR A 300 -8.74 5.64 -35.50
N ASP A 301 -9.23 4.60 -36.17
CA ASP A 301 -10.62 4.54 -36.61
C ASP A 301 -11.57 4.40 -35.41
N CYS A 302 -11.20 3.59 -34.41
CA CYS A 302 -11.97 3.50 -33.17
C CYS A 302 -11.98 4.83 -32.40
N LEU A 303 -10.86 5.56 -32.38
CA LEU A 303 -10.77 6.89 -31.79
C LEU A 303 -11.72 7.87 -32.48
N GLN A 304 -11.74 7.90 -33.82
CA GLN A 304 -12.64 8.75 -34.58
C GLN A 304 -14.12 8.46 -34.29
N LEU A 305 -14.50 7.18 -34.24
CA LEU A 305 -15.88 6.77 -33.88
C LEU A 305 -16.27 7.27 -32.48
N VAL A 306 -15.36 7.16 -31.50
CA VAL A 306 -15.59 7.65 -30.13
C VAL A 306 -15.70 9.17 -30.09
N LEU A 307 -14.84 9.90 -30.82
CA LEU A 307 -14.88 11.36 -30.87
C LEU A 307 -16.15 11.88 -31.55
N ASN A 308 -16.55 11.27 -32.67
CA ASN A 308 -17.79 11.58 -33.36
C ASN A 308 -19.00 11.37 -32.45
N TRP A 309 -19.04 10.27 -31.69
CA TRP A 309 -20.08 10.03 -30.69
C TRP A 309 -20.12 11.12 -29.59
N LEU A 310 -18.96 11.63 -29.19
CA LEU A 310 -18.86 12.72 -28.22
C LEU A 310 -19.16 14.11 -28.80
N GLY A 311 -19.49 14.19 -30.11
CA GLY A 311 -19.82 15.42 -30.81
C GLY A 311 -18.60 16.21 -31.30
N TYR A 312 -17.46 15.56 -31.52
CA TYR A 312 -16.25 16.19 -32.02
C TYR A 312 -15.81 15.56 -33.33
N THR A 313 -15.73 16.37 -34.38
CA THR A 313 -15.12 16.01 -35.66
C THR A 313 -13.66 16.41 -35.64
N VAL A 314 -12.76 15.43 -35.79
CA VAL A 314 -11.31 15.67 -35.77
C VAL A 314 -10.69 15.02 -36.99
N THR A 315 -9.82 15.75 -37.69
CA THR A 315 -8.95 15.22 -38.75
C THR A 315 -7.92 14.26 -38.14
N LYS A 316 -7.19 13.47 -38.96
CA LYS A 316 -6.25 12.42 -38.49
C LYS A 316 -5.44 12.88 -37.27
N THR A 317 -5.78 12.36 -36.09
CA THR A 317 -5.16 12.70 -34.81
C THR A 317 -4.90 11.46 -33.99
N ASN A 318 -3.89 11.52 -33.13
CA ASN A 318 -3.59 10.46 -32.19
C ASN A 318 -4.06 10.81 -30.77
N LEU A 319 -4.13 9.79 -29.91
CA LEU A 319 -4.62 9.91 -28.55
C LEU A 319 -3.83 10.95 -27.71
N THR A 320 -2.53 11.14 -27.97
CA THR A 320 -1.69 12.17 -27.31
C THR A 320 -2.08 13.59 -27.71
N GLN A 321 -2.31 13.83 -29.00
CA GLN A 321 -2.80 15.12 -29.50
C GLN A 321 -4.19 15.43 -28.95
N VAL A 322 -5.07 14.43 -28.89
CA VAL A 322 -6.39 14.57 -28.26
C VAL A 322 -6.25 14.96 -26.79
N PHE A 323 -5.30 14.40 -26.04
CA PHE A 323 -5.08 14.80 -24.64
C PHE A 323 -4.70 16.26 -24.50
N MET A 324 -3.78 16.75 -25.34
CA MET A 324 -3.39 18.15 -25.34
C MET A 324 -4.57 19.05 -25.72
N TRP A 325 -5.35 18.66 -26.71
CA TRP A 325 -6.54 19.38 -27.16
C TRP A 325 -7.61 19.45 -26.06
N VAL A 326 -7.97 18.33 -25.43
CA VAL A 326 -8.97 18.29 -24.34
C VAL A 326 -8.56 19.20 -23.18
N ARG A 327 -7.26 19.20 -22.85
CA ARG A 327 -6.73 20.06 -21.78
C ARG A 327 -6.82 21.55 -22.14
N ARG A 328 -6.55 21.91 -23.39
CA ARG A 328 -6.48 23.31 -23.86
C ARG A 328 -7.84 23.92 -24.17
N TYR A 329 -8.76 23.15 -24.75
CA TYR A 329 -9.99 23.68 -25.34
C TYR A 329 -11.28 23.26 -24.61
N CYS A 330 -11.29 22.16 -23.85
CA CYS A 330 -12.49 21.74 -23.11
C CYS A 330 -12.61 22.44 -21.74
N LYS A 331 -13.23 23.63 -21.73
CA LYS A 331 -13.37 24.46 -20.52
C LYS A 331 -14.25 23.82 -19.44
N LYS A 332 -15.37 23.18 -19.79
CA LYS A 332 -16.29 22.56 -18.83
C LYS A 332 -15.68 21.29 -18.19
N GLU A 333 -15.50 21.29 -16.87
CA GLU A 333 -14.86 20.20 -16.13
C GLU A 333 -15.59 18.86 -16.30
N PHE A 334 -16.92 18.86 -16.22
CA PHE A 334 -17.72 17.65 -16.39
C PHE A 334 -17.49 17.02 -17.77
N ARG A 335 -17.61 17.80 -18.87
CA ARG A 335 -17.35 17.31 -20.23
C ARG A 335 -15.95 16.73 -20.36
N ARG A 336 -14.95 17.40 -19.77
CA ARG A 336 -13.56 16.90 -19.73
C ARG A 336 -13.45 15.52 -19.08
N LYS A 337 -14.08 15.33 -17.92
CA LYS A 337 -14.13 14.03 -17.22
C LYS A 337 -14.85 12.94 -18.03
N VAL A 338 -15.88 13.29 -18.79
CA VAL A 338 -16.57 12.33 -19.68
C VAL A 338 -15.65 11.90 -20.82
N ILE A 339 -15.03 12.84 -21.53
CA ILE A 339 -14.09 12.55 -22.62
C ILE A 339 -12.94 11.67 -22.11
N PHE A 340 -12.35 12.04 -20.97
CA PHE A 340 -11.30 11.25 -20.33
C PHE A 340 -11.72 9.82 -20.00
N THR A 341 -12.97 9.63 -19.59
CA THR A 341 -13.51 8.30 -19.31
C THR A 341 -13.66 7.46 -20.57
N ALA A 342 -14.16 8.05 -21.65
CA ALA A 342 -14.29 7.38 -22.94
C ALA A 342 -12.91 7.01 -23.51
N LEU A 343 -11.92 7.91 -23.44
CA LEU A 343 -10.56 7.65 -23.92
C LEU A 343 -9.84 6.57 -23.09
N ALA A 344 -10.03 6.55 -21.77
CA ALA A 344 -9.51 5.45 -20.94
C ALA A 344 -10.19 4.11 -21.30
N GLY A 345 -11.49 4.14 -21.60
CA GLY A 345 -12.23 2.98 -22.11
C GLY A 345 -11.70 2.49 -23.46
N LEU A 346 -11.42 3.41 -24.38
CA LEU A 346 -10.84 3.11 -25.69
C LEU A 346 -9.51 2.37 -25.55
N VAL A 347 -8.57 2.90 -24.76
CA VAL A 347 -7.27 2.24 -24.52
C VAL A 347 -7.45 0.83 -23.95
N TYR A 348 -8.37 0.66 -23.01
CA TYR A 348 -8.67 -0.67 -22.47
C TYR A 348 -9.26 -1.62 -23.51
N GLN A 349 -10.22 -1.16 -24.32
CA GLN A 349 -10.86 -2.02 -25.33
C GLN A 349 -9.89 -2.37 -26.47
N ILE A 350 -9.00 -1.45 -26.88
CA ILE A 350 -7.92 -1.77 -27.83
C ILE A 350 -6.98 -2.80 -27.23
N TRP A 351 -6.56 -2.63 -25.98
CA TRP A 351 -5.70 -3.60 -25.30
C TRP A 351 -6.37 -4.98 -25.18
N LYS A 352 -7.67 -5.00 -24.87
CA LYS A 352 -8.45 -6.24 -24.82
C LYS A 352 -8.55 -6.89 -26.19
N ALA A 353 -8.95 -6.13 -27.22
CA ALA A 353 -9.05 -6.59 -28.60
C ALA A 353 -7.73 -7.20 -29.07
N ARG A 354 -6.60 -6.51 -28.84
CA ARG A 354 -5.27 -7.02 -29.14
C ARG A 354 -5.03 -8.39 -28.50
N ASN A 355 -5.33 -8.53 -27.21
CA ASN A 355 -5.15 -9.82 -26.53
C ASN A 355 -6.10 -10.89 -27.07
N ASP A 356 -7.35 -10.55 -27.38
CA ASP A 356 -8.30 -11.49 -27.99
C ASP A 356 -7.80 -11.98 -29.37
N VAL A 357 -7.13 -11.14 -30.15
CA VAL A 357 -6.48 -11.57 -31.40
C VAL A 357 -5.31 -12.51 -31.14
N VAL A 358 -4.47 -12.21 -30.14
CA VAL A 358 -3.31 -13.04 -29.80
C VAL A 358 -3.71 -14.43 -29.31
N TRP A 359 -4.76 -14.53 -28.49
CA TRP A 359 -5.13 -15.79 -27.82
C TRP A 359 -6.28 -16.54 -28.50
N ASN A 360 -7.20 -15.82 -29.14
CA ASN A 360 -8.42 -16.40 -29.71
C ASN A 360 -8.55 -16.15 -31.22
N HIS A 361 -7.55 -15.53 -31.86
CA HIS A 361 -7.57 -15.16 -33.28
C HIS A 361 -8.81 -14.38 -33.72
N ASN A 362 -9.39 -13.60 -32.79
CA ASN A 362 -10.64 -12.87 -33.01
C ASN A 362 -10.41 -11.36 -32.97
N VAL A 363 -10.66 -10.68 -34.09
CA VAL A 363 -10.62 -9.22 -34.20
C VAL A 363 -12.05 -8.68 -33.99
N PRO A 364 -12.36 -8.01 -32.86
CA PRO A 364 -13.67 -7.45 -32.65
C PRO A 364 -13.95 -6.29 -33.62
N THR A 365 -15.21 -6.11 -34.00
CA THR A 365 -15.59 -5.02 -34.89
C THR A 365 -15.46 -3.66 -34.18
N LYS A 366 -15.06 -2.63 -34.93
CA LYS A 366 -14.95 -1.25 -34.43
C LYS A 366 -16.25 -0.74 -33.80
N GLN A 367 -17.40 -1.17 -34.36
CA GLN A 367 -18.73 -0.82 -33.85
C GLN A 367 -19.06 -1.50 -32.52
N PHE A 368 -18.60 -2.74 -32.32
CA PHE A 368 -18.73 -3.42 -31.03
C PHE A 368 -17.95 -2.68 -29.94
N ILE A 369 -16.68 -2.32 -30.23
CA ILE A 369 -15.85 -1.52 -29.32
C ILE A 369 -16.54 -0.21 -28.94
N LEU A 370 -17.07 0.52 -29.94
CA LEU A 370 -17.80 1.76 -29.69
C LEU A 370 -19.00 1.54 -28.75
N LYS A 371 -19.85 0.55 -29.04
CA LYS A 371 -21.02 0.24 -28.20
C LYS A 371 -20.63 -0.10 -26.76
N THR A 372 -19.55 -0.87 -26.57
CA THR A 372 -19.05 -1.18 -25.23
C THR A 372 -18.56 0.07 -24.49
N ILE A 373 -17.79 0.95 -25.16
CA ILE A 373 -17.31 2.20 -24.55
C ILE A 373 -18.47 3.12 -24.17
N GLN A 374 -19.48 3.23 -25.04
CA GLN A 374 -20.70 4.00 -24.79
C GLN A 374 -21.43 3.49 -23.56
N PHE A 375 -21.64 2.17 -23.48
CA PHE A 375 -22.28 1.52 -22.33
C PHE A 375 -21.49 1.75 -21.04
N ASP A 376 -20.20 1.40 -21.03
CA ASP A 376 -19.33 1.53 -19.85
C ASP A 376 -19.28 2.98 -19.35
N THR A 377 -19.17 3.94 -20.26
CA THR A 377 -19.09 5.38 -19.93
C THR A 377 -20.40 5.88 -19.34
N ARG A 378 -21.54 5.61 -20.02
CA ARG A 378 -22.87 6.03 -19.56
C ARG A 378 -23.21 5.41 -18.21
N HIS A 379 -23.10 4.09 -18.11
CA HIS A 379 -23.43 3.35 -16.89
C HIS A 379 -22.55 3.79 -15.70
N ARG A 380 -21.26 4.03 -15.93
CA ARG A 380 -20.36 4.48 -14.86
C ARG A 380 -20.68 5.89 -14.37
N ILE A 381 -21.00 6.81 -15.28
CA ILE A 381 -21.39 8.18 -14.92
C ILE A 381 -22.72 8.18 -14.18
N GLN A 382 -23.74 7.47 -14.69
CA GLN A 382 -25.04 7.35 -14.04
C GLN A 382 -24.93 6.80 -12.62
N ASN A 383 -24.15 5.72 -12.42
CA ASN A 383 -23.94 5.14 -11.09
C ASN A 383 -23.23 6.08 -10.11
N LEU A 384 -22.35 6.97 -10.59
CA LEU A 384 -21.67 7.92 -9.72
C LEU A 384 -22.56 9.13 -9.39
N LEU A 385 -23.31 9.64 -10.38
CA LEU A 385 -24.23 10.74 -10.19
C LEU A 385 -25.43 10.33 -9.32
N GLY A 386 -26.01 9.15 -9.55
CA GLY A 386 -27.11 8.60 -8.74
C GLY A 386 -26.75 8.37 -7.27
N LYS A 387 -25.47 8.15 -6.96
CA LYS A 387 -24.96 8.10 -5.57
C LYS A 387 -24.69 9.48 -4.96
N THR A 388 -24.63 10.54 -5.75
CA THR A 388 -24.38 11.91 -5.27
C THR A 388 -25.69 12.63 -4.93
N VAL A 389 -26.83 12.16 -5.48
CA VAL A 389 -28.18 12.70 -5.23
C VAL A 389 -28.90 11.99 -4.07
N ARG A 390 -28.32 10.92 -3.52
CA ARG A 390 -28.79 10.25 -2.31
C ARG A 390 -27.84 10.54 -1.14
N LEU A 391 -27.91 11.75 -0.61
CA LEU A 391 -27.47 12.11 0.74
C LEU A 391 -28.46 13.14 1.29
#